data_AF-A0A916S7S2-F1
#
_entry.id   AF-A0A916S7S2-F1
#
_cell.length_a   1.000
_cell.length_b   1.000
_cell.length_c   1.000
_cell.angle_alpha   90.00
_cell.angle_beta   90.00
_cell.angle_gamma   90.00
#
_symmetry.space_group_name_H-M   'P 1'
#
loop_
_entity.id
_entity.type
_entity.pdbx_description
1 polymer ?
#
loop_
_entity_poly.entity_id
_entity_poly.type
_entity_poly.pdbx_seq_one_letter_code
_entity_poly.pdbx_strand_id
1 'polypeptide(L)' 'MKPLIYQIIIIAFVWTGMVFFLDEMDQLSKMIFYVVTSWLLLLIVLLVKQFISQRKNSN' A
#
# COMPACT_ATOMS: atom_id res chain seq x y z
N MET A 1 -5.39 13.75 -1.82
CA MET A 1 -5.27 13.12 -0.48
C MET A 1 -6.40 12.15 -0.17
N LYS A 2 -7.67 12.56 -0.15
CA LYS A 2 -8.81 11.65 0.13
C LYS A 2 -8.79 10.33 -0.66
N PRO A 3 -8.70 10.32 -2.02
CA PRO A 3 -8.70 9.06 -2.78
C PRO A 3 -7.47 8.19 -2.51
N LEU A 4 -6.29 8.81 -2.34
CA LEU A 4 -5.03 8.11 -2.07
C LEU A 4 -5.06 7.42 -0.70
N ILE A 5 -5.64 8.09 0.31
CA ILE A 5 -5.85 7.53 1.65
C ILE A 5 -6.85 6.35 1.60
N TYR A 6 -8.00 6.51 0.93
CA TYR A 6 -8.96 5.42 0.77
C TYR A 6 -8.33 4.21 0.06
N GLN A 7 -7.56 4.45 -0.99
CA GLN A 7 -6.86 3.40 -1.73
C GLN A 7 -5.86 2.64 -0.84
N ILE A 8 -5.05 3.35 -0.04
CA ILE A 8 -4.12 2.73 0.90
C ILE A 8 -4.85 1.89 1.93
N ILE A 9 -5.95 2.38 2.51
CA ILE A 9 -6.73 1.65 3.52
C ILE A 9 -7.29 0.34 2.95
N ILE A 10 -7.91 0.40 1.77
CA ILE A 10 -8.50 -0.78 1.13
C ILE A 10 -7.42 -1.80 0.78
N ILE A 11 -6.32 -1.35 0.15
CA ILE A 11 -5.23 -2.26 -0.23
C ILE A 11 -4.54 -2.83 1.01
N ALA A 12 -4.33 -2.04 2.07
CA ALA A 12 -3.76 -2.52 3.32
C ALA A 12 -4.66 -3.57 3.99
N PHE A 13 -5.98 -3.42 3.93
CA PHE A 13 -6.92 -4.41 4.44
C PHE A 13 -6.82 -5.73 3.68
N VAL A 14 -6.84 -5.67 2.34
CA VAL A 14 -6.68 -6.87 1.48
C VAL A 14 -5.31 -7.51 1.70
N TRP A 15 -4.25 -6.71 1.75
CA TRP A 15 -2.88 -7.17 2.00
C TRP A 15 -2.77 -7.86 3.35
N THR A 16 -3.37 -7.31 4.41
CA THR A 16 -3.40 -7.94 5.74
C THR A 16 -4.06 -9.31 5.68
N GLY A 17 -5.17 -9.44 4.94
CA GLY A 17 -5.79 -10.73 4.66
C GLY A 17 -4.82 -11.71 3.98
N MET A 18 -4.10 -11.27 2.95
CA MET A 18 -3.12 -12.11 2.26
C MET A 18 -1.94 -12.54 3.15
N VAL A 19 -1.49 -11.67 4.06
CA VAL A 19 -0.40 -11.98 5.01
C VAL A 19 -0.76 -13.19 5.87
N PHE A 20 -2.01 -13.33 6.31
CA PHE A 20 -2.44 -14.48 7.12
C PHE A 20 -2.34 -15.82 6.38
N PHE A 21 -2.45 -15.83 5.05
CA PHE A 21 -2.37 -17.04 4.23
C PHE A 21 -1.01 -17.22 3.55
N LEU A 22 0.00 -16.41 3.89
CA LEU A 22 1.28 -16.37 3.16
C LEU A 22 2.00 -17.73 3.13
N ASP A 23 1.94 -18.49 4.22
CA ASP A 23 2.59 -19.80 4.34
C ASP A 23 1.90 -20.87 3.48
N GLU A 24 0.60 -20.73 3.25
CA GLU A 24 -0.25 -21.67 2.50
C GLU A 24 -0.33 -21.31 1.00
N MET A 25 0.26 -20.17 0.59
CA MET A 25 0.20 -19.71 -0.79
C MET A 25 1.12 -20.49 -1.74
N ASP A 26 0.55 -20.89 -2.88
CA ASP A 26 1.29 -21.38 -4.04
C ASP A 26 2.16 -20.29 -4.68
N GLN A 27 3.10 -20.69 -5.54
CA GLN A 27 4.11 -19.81 -6.14
C GLN A 27 3.49 -18.60 -6.87
N LEU A 28 2.40 -18.79 -7.62
CA LEU A 28 1.71 -17.70 -8.32
C LEU A 28 1.11 -16.69 -7.34
N SER A 29 0.47 -17.17 -6.27
CA SER A 29 -0.13 -16.30 -5.25
C SER A 29 0.93 -15.52 -4.47
N LYS A 30 2.09 -16.13 -4.18
CA LYS A 30 3.24 -15.42 -3.59
C LYS A 30 3.77 -14.31 -4.50
N MET A 31 3.79 -14.53 -5.81
CA MET A 31 4.18 -13.49 -6.76
C MET A 31 3.21 -12.30 -6.72
N ILE A 32 1.90 -12.56 -6.71
CA ILE A 32 0.87 -11.52 -6.57
C ILE A 32 1.05 -10.77 -5.23
N PHE A 33 1.29 -11.49 -4.14
CA PHE A 33 1.57 -10.89 -2.84
C PHE A 33 2.74 -9.90 -2.90
N TYR A 34 3.85 -10.26 -3.53
CA TYR A 34 5.00 -9.37 -3.67
C TYR A 34 4.69 -8.14 -4.54
N VAL A 35 3.94 -8.31 -5.63
CA VAL A 35 3.51 -7.20 -6.48
C VAL A 35 2.63 -6.23 -5.69
N VAL A 36 1.63 -6.73 -4.97
CA VAL A 36 0.73 -5.91 -4.14
C VAL A 36 1.49 -5.23 -3.01
N THR A 37 2.44 -5.93 -2.37
CA THR A 37 3.30 -5.36 -1.32
C THR A 37 4.14 -4.20 -1.86
N SER A 38 4.77 -4.39 -3.02
CA SER A 38 5.56 -3.35 -3.69
C SER A 38 4.70 -2.14 -4.07
N TRP A 39 3.49 -2.40 -4.58
CA TRP A 39 2.53 -1.34 -4.90
C TRP A 39 2.06 -0.57 -3.66
N LEU A 40 1.79 -1.28 -2.55
CA LEU A 40 1.39 -0.65 -1.28
C LEU A 40 2.50 0.27 -0.75
N LEU A 41 3.76 -0.19 -0.79
CA LEU A 41 4.92 0.63 -0.39
C LEU A 41 5.05 1.89 -1.24
N LEU A 42 4.87 1.79 -2.56
CA LEU A 42 4.85 2.95 -3.45
C LEU A 42 3.79 3.98 -3.02
N LEU A 43 2.57 3.53 -2.75
CA LEU A 43 1.47 4.40 -2.32
C LEU A 43 1.80 5.11 -1.00
N ILE A 44 2.41 4.41 -0.04
CA ILE A 44 2.85 5.00 1.22
C ILE A 44 3.90 6.11 0.97
N VAL A 45 4.90 5.85 0.12
CA VAL A 45 5.92 6.85 -0.24
C VAL A 45 5.28 8.08 -0.88
N LEU A 46 4.33 7.90 -1.81
CA LEU A 46 3.61 8.99 -2.44
C LEU A 46 2.77 9.79 -1.42
N LEU A 47 2.12 9.10 -0.48
CA LEU A 47 1.36 9.74 0.59
C LEU A 47 2.26 10.63 1.45
N VAL A 48 3.42 10.11 1.89
CA VAL A 48 4.40 10.85 2.69
C VAL A 48 4.94 12.04 1.91
N LYS A 49 5.33 11.84 0.64
CA LYS A 49 5.81 12.92 -0.24
C LYS A 49 4.77 14.03 -0.38
N GLN A 50 3.51 13.66 -0.60
CA GLN A 50 2.42 14.64 -0.75
C GLN A 50 2.14 15.37 0.56
N PHE A 51 2.17 14.66 1.70
CA PHE A 51 1.97 15.27 3.02
C PHE A 51 3.06 16.29 3.36
N ILE A 52 4.33 15.95 3.10
CA ILE A 52 5.48 16.87 3.27
C ILE A 52 5.35 18.07 2.32
N SER A 53 5.03 17.83 1.05
CA SER A 53 4.88 18.88 0.04
C SER A 53 3.78 19.89 0.41
N GLN A 54 2.64 19.41 0.91
CA GLN A 54 1.56 20.28 1.35
C GLN A 54 1.93 21.12 2.57
N ARG A 55 2.67 20.57 3.54
CA ARG A 55 3.17 21.36 4.67
C ARG A 55 4.12 22.48 4.21
N LYS A 56 4.95 22.22 3.20
CA LYS A 56 5.89 23.22 2.66
C LYS A 56 5.19 24.36 1.93
N ASN A 57 4.05 24.11 1.28
CA ASN A 57 3.32 25.10 0.49
C ASN A 57 2.28 25.91 1.31
N SER A 58 2.17 25.64 2.62
CA SER A 58 1.24 26.30 3.53
C SER A 58 1.91 27.29 4.49
N ASN A 59 3.21 27.52 4.34
CA ASN A 59 4.01 28.57 5.00
C ASN A 59 4.56 29.52 3.94
#